data_AF-A0A935VCD8-F1
#
_entry.id   AF-A0A935VCD8-F1
#
_cell.length_a   1.000
_cell.length_b   1.000
_cell.length_c   1.000
_cell.angle_alpha   90.00
_cell.angle_beta   90.00
_cell.angle_gamma   90.00
#
_symmetry.space_group_name_H-M   'P 1'
#
loop_
_entity.id
_entity.type
_entity.pdbx_description
1 polymer ?
#
loop_
_entity_poly.entity_id
_entity_poly.type
_entity_poly.pdbx_seq_one_letter_code
_entity_poly.pdbx_strand_id
1 'polypeptide(L)'
;MHQLTDLIIELKEKFDYVIIDAPPVLPLADMQVLASMGDLLAYVVKASMTGRDVVQKALKAIGETANVGIILNGLDAHTTPYYMQ
;
A
#
# COMPACT_ATOMS: atom_id res chain seq x y z
N MET A 1 -14.59 -12.74 4.75
CA MET A 1 -14.80 -11.72 3.70
C MET A 1 -15.99 -10.84 4.02
N HIS A 2 -17.23 -11.35 4.15
CA HIS A 2 -18.40 -10.52 4.48
C HIS A 2 -18.23 -9.68 5.77
N GLN A 3 -17.82 -10.29 6.89
CA GLN A 3 -17.66 -9.56 8.15
C GLN A 3 -16.67 -8.38 8.10
N LEU A 4 -15.59 -8.50 7.32
CA LEU A 4 -14.62 -7.43 7.17
C LEU A 4 -15.15 -6.31 6.28
N THR A 5 -15.84 -6.68 5.18
CA THR A 5 -16.52 -5.71 4.31
C THR A 5 -17.59 -4.93 5.07
N ASP A 6 -18.42 -5.61 5.86
CA ASP A 6 -19.47 -5.00 6.67
C ASP A 6 -18.88 -4.02 7.69
N LEU A 7 -17.78 -4.42 8.36
CA LEU A 7 -17.06 -3.55 9.28
C LEU A 7 -16.49 -2.31 8.58
N ILE A 8 -15.90 -2.45 7.40
CA ILE A 8 -15.37 -1.30 6.64
C ILE A 8 -16.51 -0.34 6.27
N ILE A 9 -17.66 -0.85 5.85
CA ILE A 9 -18.84 -0.02 5.54
C ILE A 9 -19.28 0.77 6.77
N GLU A 10 -19.39 0.12 7.93
CA GLU A 10 -19.76 0.78 9.19
C GLU A 10 -18.74 1.87 9.60
N LEU A 11 -17.43 1.59 9.42
CA LEU A 11 -16.38 2.56 9.74
C LEU A 11 -16.42 3.78 8.79
N LYS A 12 -16.75 3.59 7.51
CA LYS A 12 -16.90 4.70 6.55
C LYS A 12 -18.04 5.65 6.90
N GLU A 13 -19.06 5.20 7.62
CA GLU A 13 -20.16 6.07 8.09
C GLU A 13 -19.77 6.89 9.33
N LYS A 14 -18.75 6.44 10.09
CA LYS A 14 -18.39 7.01 11.40
C LYS A 14 -17.16 7.91 11.37
N PHE A 15 -16.29 7.76 10.38
CA PHE A 15 -15.01 8.45 10.29
C PHE A 15 -14.81 9.06 8.91
N ASP A 16 -14.18 10.25 8.87
CA ASP A 16 -13.80 10.89 7.62
C ASP A 16 -12.73 10.10 6.87
N TYR A 17 -11.85 9.42 7.62
CA TYR A 17 -10.77 8.60 7.08
C TYR A 17 -10.62 7.30 7.87
N VAL A 18 -10.45 6.19 7.16
CA VAL A 18 -10.17 4.87 7.72
C VAL A 18 -8.85 4.37 7.13
N ILE A 19 -7.84 4.17 7.97
CA ILE A 19 -6.54 3.61 7.56
C ILE A 19 -6.51 2.15 8.00
N ILE A 20 -6.31 1.26 7.04
CA ILE A 20 -6.23 -0.17 7.26
C ILE A 20 -4.78 -0.59 7.06
N ASP A 21 -4.15 -1.11 8.12
CA ASP A 21 -2.83 -1.73 8.00
C ASP A 21 -2.98 -3.12 7.38
N ALA A 22 -2.19 -3.40 6.35
CA ALA A 22 -2.27 -4.60 5.55
C ALA A 22 -0.95 -5.38 5.61
N PRO A 23 -0.97 -6.71 5.47
CA PRO A 23 0.26 -7.50 5.35
C PRO A 23 1.09 -7.07 4.11
N PRO A 24 2.39 -7.43 4.04
CA PRO A 24 3.21 -7.15 2.88
C PRO A 24 2.61 -7.79 1.61
N VAL A 25 2.69 -7.08 0.47
CA VAL A 25 2.09 -7.52 -0.80
C VAL A 25 2.56 -8.90 -1.25
N LEU A 26 3.85 -9.20 -1.08
CA LEU A 26 4.43 -10.49 -1.40
C LEU A 26 4.68 -11.27 -0.09
N PRO A 27 4.40 -12.59 -0.04
CA PRO A 27 4.05 -13.48 -1.16
C PRO A 27 2.54 -13.69 -1.36
N LEU A 28 1.68 -12.79 -0.87
CA LEU A 28 0.23 -13.01 -0.87
C LEU A 28 -0.32 -13.17 -2.30
N ALA A 29 -1.13 -14.22 -2.50
CA ALA A 29 -1.64 -14.61 -3.82
C ALA A 29 -2.74 -13.66 -4.35
N ASP A 30 -3.54 -13.06 -3.46
CA ASP A 30 -4.76 -12.33 -3.84
C ASP A 30 -4.76 -10.87 -3.38
N MET A 31 -3.67 -10.13 -3.63
CA MET A 31 -3.57 -8.72 -3.22
C MET A 31 -4.64 -7.83 -3.86
N GLN A 32 -5.19 -8.20 -5.02
CA GLN A 32 -6.30 -7.49 -5.66
C GLN A 32 -7.53 -7.36 -4.75
N VAL A 33 -7.81 -8.38 -3.94
CA VAL A 33 -8.93 -8.33 -3.00
C VAL A 33 -8.68 -7.28 -1.93
N LEU A 34 -7.50 -7.26 -1.32
CA LEU A 34 -7.12 -6.25 -0.33
C LEU A 34 -7.07 -4.85 -0.94
N ALA A 35 -6.55 -4.71 -2.16
CA ALA A 35 -6.52 -3.45 -2.88
C ALA A 35 -7.93 -2.93 -3.19
N SER A 36 -8.92 -3.82 -3.36
CA SER A 36 -10.32 -3.45 -3.58
C SER A 36 -11.07 -3.05 -2.30
N MET A 37 -10.49 -3.22 -1.11
CA MET A 37 -11.15 -2.87 0.16
C MET A 37 -11.14 -1.38 0.47
N GLY A 38 -10.29 -0.59 -0.20
CA GLY A 38 -10.13 0.84 0.04
C GLY A 38 -10.17 1.65 -1.25
N ASP A 39 -10.36 2.96 -1.11
CA ASP A 39 -10.41 3.90 -2.23
C ASP A 39 -8.99 4.23 -2.78
N LEU A 40 -7.96 4.02 -1.95
CA LEU A 40 -6.54 4.21 -2.27
C LEU A 40 -5.68 3.18 -1.53
N LEU A 41 -4.71 2.58 -2.23
CA LEU A 41 -3.68 1.73 -1.64
C LEU A 41 -2.37 2.51 -1.51
N ALA A 42 -1.87 2.64 -0.28
CA ALA A 42 -0.54 3.19 -0.02
C ALA A 42 0.50 2.05 0.02
N TYR A 43 1.26 1.86 -1.06
CA TYR A 43 2.30 0.84 -1.13
C TYR A 43 3.64 1.39 -0.61
N VAL A 44 4.05 0.91 0.57
CA VAL A 44 5.29 1.33 1.23
C VAL A 44 6.47 0.49 0.74
N VAL A 45 7.49 1.14 0.20
CA VAL A 45 8.74 0.55 -0.29
C VAL A 45 9.89 1.02 0.58
N LYS A 46 10.68 0.10 1.13
CA LYS A 46 11.85 0.46 1.93
C LYS A 46 13.02 0.83 1.03
N ALA A 47 13.46 2.07 1.11
CA ALA A 47 14.57 2.62 0.35
C ALA A 47 15.85 1.81 0.60
N SER A 48 16.65 1.66 -0.45
CA SER A 48 17.94 0.95 -0.44
C SER A 48 17.91 -0.52 0.00
N MET A 49 16.72 -1.07 0.32
CA MET A 49 16.54 -2.46 0.76
C MET A 49 15.65 -3.26 -0.18
N THR A 50 14.56 -2.66 -0.69
CA THR A 50 13.64 -3.36 -1.59
C THR A 50 14.09 -3.20 -3.05
N GLY A 51 14.48 -4.31 -3.69
CA GLY A 51 14.89 -4.34 -5.09
C GLY A 51 13.78 -3.93 -6.05
N ARG A 52 14.14 -3.27 -7.16
CA ARG A 52 13.18 -2.78 -8.16
C ARG A 52 12.34 -3.90 -8.78
N ASP A 53 12.91 -5.09 -8.96
CA ASP A 53 12.19 -6.26 -9.50
C ASP A 53 11.11 -6.75 -8.51
N VAL A 54 11.38 -6.69 -7.20
CA VAL A 54 10.42 -7.03 -6.15
C VAL A 54 9.26 -6.04 -6.15
N VAL A 55 9.56 -4.74 -6.26
CA VAL A 55 8.54 -3.68 -6.40
C VAL A 55 7.67 -3.94 -7.64
N GLN A 56 8.28 -4.25 -8.78
CA GLN A 56 7.53 -4.54 -10.02
C GLN A 56 6.65 -5.79 -9.90
N LYS A 57 7.13 -6.85 -9.25
CA LYS A 57 6.33 -8.06 -8.98
C LYS A 57 5.15 -7.75 -8.08
N ALA A 58 5.35 -6.95 -7.04
CA ALA A 58 4.30 -6.52 -6.12
C ALA A 58 3.22 -5.68 -6.85
N LEU A 59 3.63 -4.72 -7.68
CA LEU A 59 2.69 -3.91 -8.48
C LEU A 59 1.85 -4.78 -9.45
N LYS A 60 2.46 -5.80 -10.06
CA LYS A 60 1.72 -6.77 -10.88
C LYS A 60 0.71 -7.59 -10.07
N ALA A 61 1.06 -7.97 -8.84
CA ALA A 61 0.17 -8.71 -7.94
C ALA A 61 -1.00 -7.85 -7.44
N ILE A 62 -0.76 -6.55 -7.19
CA ILE A 62 -1.81 -5.58 -6.84
C ILE A 62 -2.81 -5.40 -8.00
N GLY A 63 -2.31 -5.40 -9.24
CA GLY A 63 -3.12 -5.22 -10.44
C GLY A 63 -3.25 -3.76 -10.88
N GLU A 64 -3.47 -3.56 -12.18
CA GLU A 64 -3.45 -2.24 -12.83
C GLU A 64 -4.68 -1.38 -12.52
N THR A 65 -5.76 -1.98 -12.03
CA THR A 65 -7.02 -1.28 -11.72
C THR A 65 -7.04 -0.65 -10.32
N ALA A 66 -6.07 -0.98 -9.47
CA ALA A 66 -5.98 -0.41 -8.14
C ALA A 66 -5.46 1.04 -8.21
N ASN A 67 -6.07 1.92 -7.43
CA ASN A 67 -5.55 3.28 -7.23
C ASN A 67 -4.39 3.21 -6.22
N VAL A 68 -3.14 3.21 -6.71
CA VAL A 68 -1.94 2.99 -5.88
C VAL A 68 -1.09 4.25 -5.77
N GLY A 69 -0.86 4.70 -4.55
CA GLY A 69 0.22 5.63 -4.22
C GLY A 69 1.44 4.86 -3.70
N ILE A 70 2.66 5.25 -4.10
CA ILE A 70 3.90 4.62 -3.62
C ILE A 70 4.59 5.55 -2.62
N ILE A 71 4.93 5.01 -1.45
CA ILE A 71 5.70 5.72 -0.42
C ILE A 71 7.09 5.09 -0.35
N LEU A 72 8.12 5.84 -0.73
CA LEU A 72 9.50 5.44 -0.51
C LEU A 72 9.92 5.84 0.92
N ASN A 73 10.11 4.85 1.79
CA ASN A 73 10.36 5.06 3.21
C ASN A 73 11.78 4.65 3.61
N GLY A 74 12.36 5.32 4.61
CA GLY A 74 13.69 4.99 5.14
C GLY A 74 14.85 5.50 4.28
N LEU A 75 14.66 6.63 3.59
CA LEU A 75 15.76 7.35 2.96
C LEU A 75 16.75 7.82 4.03
N ASP A 76 18.03 7.66 3.75
CA ASP A 76 19.09 8.24 4.58
C ASP A 76 19.20 9.74 4.26
N ALA A 77 19.10 10.59 5.29
CA ALA A 77 19.18 12.05 5.19
C ALA A 77 20.52 12.55 4.58
N HIS A 78 21.55 11.71 4.57
CA HIS A 78 22.82 12.00 3.92
C HIS A 78 22.82 11.75 2.39
N THR A 79 21.78 11.10 1.87
CA THR A 79 21.61 10.78 0.45
C THR A 79 20.42 11.48 -0.19
N THR A 80 19.66 12.28 0.57
CA THR A 80 18.57 13.08 0.04
C THR A 80 19.09 14.32 -0.70
N PRO A 81 18.53 14.66 -1.88
CA PRO A 81 18.84 15.91 -2.57
C PRO A 81 18.60 17.11 -1.64
N TYR A 82 19.42 18.15 -1.75
CA TYR A 82 19.38 19.36 -0.89
C TYR A 82 17.99 20.01 -0.75
N TYR A 83 17.07 19.77 -1.70
CA TYR A 83 15.68 20.26 -1.64
C TYR A 83 14.73 19.43 -0.75
N MET A 84 15.21 18.35 -0.14
CA MET A 84 14.47 17.50 0.80
C MET A 84 15.05 17.55 2.24
N GLN A 85 16.01 18.44 2.51
CA GLN A 85 16.53 18.72 3.85
C GLN A 85 15.79 19.89 4.51
#